data_AF-A0A183UPX9-F1
#
_entry.id   AF-A0A183UPX9-F1
#
_cell.length_a   1.000
_cell.length_b   1.000
_cell.length_c   1.000
_cell.angle_alpha   90.00
_cell.angle_beta   90.00
_cell.angle_gamma   90.00
#
_symmetry.space_group_name_H-M   'P 1'
#
loop_
_entity.id
_entity.type
_entity.pdbx_description
1 polymer ?
#
loop_
_entity_poly.entity_id
_entity_poly.type
_entity_poly.pdbx_seq_one_letter_code
_entity_poly.pdbx_strand_id
1 'polypeptide(L)'
;MLQWISEVASPRNTRAIEKRPLPDDGDRMMIDLIIAEVESAVSRFETEQEIRRSERCLREHVADYSWLATNSSARRRKYLSMSERSKIESACCLIIASEWSALLSTWRSRMRMVTEREHILEAFSSAVHEVIASRPRSNTLTDVLLNYIRHRPSLNSVGNDTPRSDTAELTAINPRFPLDDFTHIV
;
A
#
# COMPACT_ATOMS: atom_id res chain seq x y z
N MET A 1 -6.73 39.28 9.90
CA MET A 1 -7.66 38.46 9.08
C MET A 1 -6.93 37.79 7.90
N LEU A 2 -5.70 37.28 8.10
CA LEU A 2 -4.84 36.71 7.03
C LEU A 2 -3.98 35.51 7.52
N GLN A 3 -4.44 34.75 8.51
CA GLN A 3 -3.73 33.54 8.97
C GLN A 3 -4.12 32.27 8.20
N TRP A 4 -5.17 32.31 7.39
CA TRP A 4 -5.70 31.12 6.70
C TRP A 4 -4.96 30.75 5.39
N ILE A 5 -4.09 31.63 4.88
CA ILE A 5 -3.45 31.40 3.57
C ILE A 5 -2.10 30.68 3.71
N SER A 6 -1.45 30.74 4.87
CA SER A 6 -0.13 30.09 5.05
C SER A 6 -0.20 28.56 5.23
N GLU A 7 -1.38 27.99 5.51
CA GLU A 7 -1.54 26.53 5.62
C GLU A 7 -1.71 25.83 4.26
N VAL A 8 -1.95 26.58 3.18
CA VAL A 8 -2.17 26.01 1.83
C VAL A 8 -0.87 25.86 1.02
N ALA A 9 0.24 26.45 1.49
CA ALA A 9 1.48 26.54 0.71
C ALA A 9 2.51 25.42 0.97
N SER A 10 2.19 24.38 1.76
CA SER A 10 3.08 23.23 1.95
C SER A 10 2.40 21.91 1.55
N PRO A 11 2.61 21.42 0.31
CA PRO A 11 2.01 20.18 -0.17
C PRO A 11 2.80 18.93 0.26
N ARG A 12 3.67 19.04 1.26
CA ARG A 12 4.39 17.90 1.83
C ARG A 12 3.88 17.66 3.24
N ASN A 13 3.08 16.59 3.36
CA ASN A 13 2.90 15.80 4.58
C ASN A 13 1.64 16.03 5.42
N THR A 14 0.47 16.20 4.79
CA THR A 14 -0.80 15.76 5.40
C THR A 14 -1.23 14.43 4.78
N ARG A 15 -0.36 13.41 4.92
CA ARG A 15 -0.90 12.05 5.05
C ARG A 15 -1.69 12.09 6.33
N ALA A 16 -3.00 12.34 6.24
CA ALA A 16 -3.91 11.82 7.24
C ALA A 16 -3.62 10.32 7.25
N ILE A 17 -2.81 9.89 8.21
CA ILE A 17 -2.70 8.50 8.61
C ILE A 17 -4.13 8.18 8.99
N GLU A 18 -4.87 7.64 8.03
CA GLU A 18 -6.20 7.12 8.20
C GLU A 18 -6.06 6.18 9.39
N LYS A 19 -6.55 6.62 10.55
CA LYS A 19 -6.42 5.89 11.81
C LYS A 19 -7.21 4.61 11.61
N ARG A 20 -6.51 3.58 11.15
CA ARG A 20 -7.10 2.29 10.90
C ARG A 20 -7.76 1.83 12.20
N PRO A 21 -8.97 1.25 12.14
CA PRO A 21 -9.54 0.56 13.30
C PRO A 21 -8.53 -0.48 13.81
N LEU A 22 -8.60 -0.78 15.12
CA LEU A 22 -7.69 -1.71 15.78
C LEU A 22 -7.44 -2.95 14.92
N PRO A 23 -6.20 -3.47 14.83
CA PRO A 23 -5.90 -4.66 14.06
C PRO A 23 -6.82 -5.79 14.51
N ASP A 24 -7.55 -6.35 13.55
CA ASP A 24 -8.39 -7.52 13.74
C ASP A 24 -7.52 -8.72 14.18
N ASP A 25 -8.13 -9.74 14.77
CA ASP A 25 -7.40 -10.92 15.26
C ASP A 25 -6.64 -11.63 14.12
N GLY A 26 -7.19 -11.59 12.91
CA GLY A 26 -6.52 -12.04 11.69
C GLY A 26 -5.30 -11.21 11.31
N ASP A 27 -5.35 -9.89 11.48
CA ASP A 27 -4.20 -9.01 11.21
C ASP A 27 -3.08 -9.28 12.22
N ARG A 28 -3.40 -9.54 13.50
CA ARG A 28 -2.41 -9.93 14.53
C ARG A 28 -1.72 -11.24 14.19
N MET A 29 -2.47 -12.26 13.80
CA MET A 29 -1.90 -13.54 13.37
C MET A 29 -0.97 -13.36 12.17
N MET A 30 -1.35 -12.53 11.18
CA MET A 30 -0.49 -12.24 10.04
C MET A 30 0.78 -11.49 10.44
N ILE A 31 0.69 -10.52 11.36
CA ILE A 31 1.85 -9.84 11.92
C ILE A 31 2.82 -10.84 12.54
N ASP A 32 2.33 -11.75 13.38
CA ASP A 32 3.17 -12.77 14.03
C ASP A 32 3.82 -13.73 13.02
N LEU A 33 3.07 -14.15 11.99
CA LEU A 33 3.61 -14.98 10.91
C LEU A 33 4.72 -14.26 10.14
N ILE A 34 4.53 -12.98 9.83
CA ILE A 34 5.55 -12.18 9.13
C ILE A 34 6.78 -11.97 10.01
N ILE A 35 6.59 -11.68 11.30
CA ILE A 35 7.73 -11.57 12.22
C ILE A 35 8.50 -12.88 12.27
N ALA A 36 7.82 -14.02 12.38
CA ALA A 36 8.46 -15.34 12.38
C ALA A 36 9.21 -15.62 11.06
N GLU A 37 8.66 -15.23 9.92
CA GLU A 37 9.31 -15.36 8.61
C GLU A 37 10.56 -14.47 8.51
N VAL A 38 10.52 -13.24 9.01
CA VAL A 38 11.69 -12.34 9.06
C VAL A 38 12.75 -12.88 10.03
N GLU A 39 12.36 -13.35 11.21
CA GLU A 39 13.26 -14.01 12.18
C GLU A 39 13.94 -15.24 11.55
N SER A 40 13.18 -16.06 10.83
CA SER A 40 13.68 -17.22 10.09
C SER A 40 14.66 -16.82 8.99
N ALA A 41 14.37 -15.75 8.24
CA ALA A 41 15.26 -15.24 7.20
C ALA A 41 16.61 -14.75 7.78
N VAL A 42 16.58 -14.01 8.88
CA VAL A 42 17.78 -13.56 9.60
C VAL A 42 18.58 -14.77 10.11
N SER A 43 17.92 -15.72 10.76
CA SER A 43 18.54 -16.94 11.28
C SER A 43 19.24 -17.76 10.18
N ARG A 44 18.55 -17.93 9.04
CA ARG A 44 19.11 -18.63 7.87
C ARG A 44 20.33 -17.90 7.32
N PHE A 45 20.27 -16.57 7.22
CA PHE A 45 21.37 -15.76 6.72
C PHE A 45 22.61 -15.88 7.62
N GLU A 46 22.45 -15.76 8.94
CA GLU A 46 23.56 -15.91 9.89
C GLU A 46 24.17 -17.31 9.87
N THR A 47 23.32 -18.34 9.81
CA THR A 47 23.77 -19.74 9.72
C THR A 47 24.57 -19.98 8.44
N GLU A 48 24.10 -19.46 7.31
CA GLU A 48 24.78 -19.60 6.03
C GLU A 48 26.11 -18.82 5.99
N GLN A 49 26.16 -17.64 6.59
CA GLN A 49 27.41 -16.87 6.74
C GLN A 49 28.42 -17.59 7.62
N GLU A 50 27.98 -18.22 8.71
CA GLU A 50 28.84 -19.03 9.58
C GLU A 50 29.43 -20.22 8.82
N ILE A 51 28.60 -20.96 8.07
CA ILE A 51 29.06 -22.08 7.23
C ILE A 51 30.07 -21.60 6.18
N ARG A 52 29.80 -20.48 5.50
CA ARG A 52 30.74 -19.91 4.52
C ARG A 52 32.06 -19.46 5.14
N ARG A 53 32.09 -19.04 6.40
CA ARG A 53 33.34 -18.69 7.10
C ARG A 53 34.10 -19.95 7.47
N SER A 54 33.44 -20.94 8.06
CA SER A 54 34.10 -22.18 8.45
C SER A 54 34.69 -22.93 7.25
N GLU A 55 33.99 -22.95 6.10
CA GLU A 55 34.53 -23.49 4.85
C GLU A 55 35.79 -22.76 4.37
N ARG A 56 35.85 -21.43 4.52
CA ARG A 56 37.06 -20.65 4.17
C ARG A 56 38.22 -20.98 5.11
N CYS A 57 37.98 -21.03 6.41
CA CYS A 57 38.99 -21.40 7.40
C CYS A 57 39.56 -22.80 7.15
N LEU A 58 38.71 -23.77 6.79
CA LEU A 58 39.12 -25.11 6.40
C LEU A 58 39.99 -25.11 5.13
N ARG A 59 39.63 -24.33 4.11
CA ARG A 59 40.43 -24.20 2.89
C ARG A 59 41.79 -23.58 3.17
N GLU A 60 41.81 -22.52 3.98
CA GLU A 60 43.02 -21.76 4.30
C GLU A 60 43.88 -22.41 5.38
N HIS A 61 43.43 -23.54 5.97
CA HIS A 61 44.10 -24.22 7.10
C HIS A 61 44.36 -23.28 8.30
N VAL A 62 43.51 -22.27 8.46
CA VAL A 62 43.56 -21.32 9.56
C VAL A 62 42.59 -21.79 10.65
N ALA A 63 43.07 -21.85 11.89
CA ALA A 63 42.22 -22.17 13.02
C ALA A 63 41.18 -21.07 13.23
N ASP A 64 39.90 -21.44 13.20
CA ASP A 64 38.82 -20.50 13.45
C ASP A 64 38.55 -20.35 14.96
N TYR A 65 38.77 -19.15 15.47
CA TYR A 65 38.50 -18.75 16.84
C TYR A 65 37.29 -17.83 16.95
N SER A 66 36.46 -17.73 15.90
CA SER A 66 35.22 -16.96 15.90
C SER A 66 34.29 -17.32 17.06
N TRP A 67 34.29 -18.58 17.50
CA TRP A 67 33.55 -19.06 18.68
C TRP A 67 34.03 -18.46 20.01
N LEU A 68 35.29 -17.99 20.10
CA LEU A 68 35.82 -17.26 21.27
C LEU A 68 35.37 -15.80 21.28
N ALA A 69 35.27 -15.17 20.10
CA ALA A 69 34.82 -13.78 19.97
C ALA A 69 33.29 -13.64 20.02
N THR A 70 32.57 -14.69 19.64
CA THR A 70 31.11 -14.68 19.63
C THR A 70 30.60 -15.19 20.96
N ASN A 71 29.95 -14.32 21.76
CA ASN A 71 29.31 -14.68 23.02
C ASN A 71 28.30 -15.84 22.82
N SER A 72 28.77 -17.07 22.98
CA SER A 72 28.10 -18.31 22.53
C SER A 72 26.86 -18.66 23.36
N SER A 73 26.73 -18.12 24.57
CA SER A 73 25.55 -18.32 25.42
C SER A 73 24.33 -17.50 24.98
N ALA A 74 24.50 -16.51 24.09
CA ALA A 74 23.41 -15.63 23.65
C ALA A 74 22.71 -16.08 22.36
N ARG A 75 23.25 -17.06 21.59
CA ARG A 75 22.68 -17.51 20.30
C ARG A 75 21.31 -18.20 20.40
N ARG A 76 20.81 -18.53 21.60
CA ARG A 76 19.40 -18.98 21.78
C ARG A 76 18.42 -17.84 22.08
N ARG A 77 18.86 -16.58 22.11
CA ARG A 77 17.99 -15.41 22.31
C ARG A 77 17.67 -14.82 20.96
N LYS A 78 16.38 -14.88 20.58
CA LYS A 78 15.67 -14.09 19.56
C LYS A 78 16.60 -13.41 18.55
N TYR A 79 16.66 -13.95 17.33
CA TYR A 79 17.49 -13.42 16.24
C TYR A 79 17.18 -11.95 15.95
N LEU A 80 15.98 -11.47 16.27
CA LEU A 80 15.66 -10.05 16.31
C LEU A 80 15.74 -9.50 17.74
N SER A 81 16.41 -8.36 17.87
CA SER A 81 16.31 -7.51 19.05
C SER A 81 14.89 -6.99 19.23
N MET A 82 14.54 -6.60 20.46
CA MET A 82 13.22 -6.06 20.77
C MET A 82 12.89 -4.80 19.96
N SER A 83 13.90 -3.97 19.64
CA SER A 83 13.72 -2.77 18.82
C SER A 83 13.48 -3.09 17.35
N GLU A 84 14.18 -4.07 16.78
CA GLU A 84 13.94 -4.55 15.41
C GLU A 84 12.54 -5.16 15.28
N ARG A 85 12.12 -5.97 16.25
CA ARG A 85 10.78 -6.56 16.28
C ARG A 85 9.68 -5.48 16.32
N SER A 86 9.83 -4.48 17.18
CA SER A 86 8.88 -3.35 17.28
C SER A 86 8.81 -2.52 15.98
N LYS A 87 9.94 -2.33 15.28
CA LYS A 87 9.95 -1.67 13.97
C LYS A 87 9.17 -2.46 12.92
N ILE A 88 9.35 -3.77 12.86
CA ILE A 88 8.61 -4.63 11.93
C ILE A 88 7.12 -4.59 12.27
N GLU A 89 6.77 -4.75 13.54
CA GLU A 89 5.38 -4.72 14.00
C GLU A 89 4.69 -3.40 13.64
N SER A 90 5.33 -2.26 13.92
CA SER A 90 4.80 -0.94 13.55
C SER A 90 4.65 -0.75 12.04
N ALA A 91 5.57 -1.27 11.23
CA ALA A 91 5.46 -1.25 9.77
C ALA A 91 4.32 -2.12 9.26
N CYS A 92 4.15 -3.31 9.85
CA CYS A 92 3.07 -4.25 9.53
C CYS A 92 1.67 -3.69 9.86
N CYS A 93 1.51 -2.90 10.92
CA CYS A 93 0.25 -2.24 11.25
C CYS A 93 -0.28 -1.33 10.12
N LEU A 94 0.59 -0.87 9.22
CA LEU A 94 0.21 -0.02 8.09
C LEU A 94 -0.37 -0.82 6.91
N ILE A 95 -0.14 -2.14 6.83
CA ILE A 95 -0.44 -3.00 5.67
C ILE A 95 -1.85 -3.57 5.75
N ILE A 96 -2.62 -3.45 4.66
CA ILE A 96 -4.00 -3.95 4.60
C ILE A 96 -4.02 -5.45 4.34
N ALA A 97 -5.04 -6.17 4.82
CA ALA A 97 -5.17 -7.62 4.68
C ALA A 97 -5.01 -8.13 3.23
N SER A 98 -5.50 -7.37 2.24
CA SER A 98 -5.37 -7.71 0.81
C SER A 98 -3.95 -7.55 0.25
N GLU A 99 -3.07 -6.86 0.97
CA GLU A 99 -1.74 -6.46 0.50
C GLU A 99 -0.61 -7.37 1.00
N TRP A 100 -0.89 -8.29 1.93
CA TRP A 100 0.13 -9.19 2.52
C TRP A 100 0.87 -10.03 1.47
N SER A 101 0.17 -10.50 0.44
CA SER A 101 0.76 -11.28 -0.66
C SER A 101 1.72 -10.44 -1.52
N ALA A 102 1.35 -9.18 -1.80
CA ALA A 102 2.17 -8.22 -2.52
C ALA A 102 3.42 -7.86 -1.71
N LEU A 103 3.28 -7.66 -0.39
CA LEU A 103 4.42 -7.43 0.50
C LEU A 103 5.39 -8.62 0.49
N LEU A 104 4.90 -9.83 0.70
CA LEU A 104 5.73 -11.04 0.74
C LEU A 104 6.46 -11.30 -0.57
N SER A 105 5.79 -11.13 -1.71
CA SER A 105 6.43 -11.31 -3.03
C SER A 105 7.52 -10.27 -3.28
N THR A 106 7.24 -9.00 -2.99
CA THR A 106 8.17 -7.89 -3.12
C THR A 106 9.40 -8.07 -2.23
N TRP A 107 9.17 -8.41 -0.95
CA TRP A 107 10.25 -8.63 0.00
C TRP A 107 11.11 -9.85 -0.37
N ARG A 108 10.50 -10.98 -0.75
CA ARG A 108 11.23 -12.19 -1.19
C ARG A 108 12.08 -11.95 -2.45
N SER A 109 11.60 -11.11 -3.36
CA SER A 109 12.38 -10.70 -4.54
C SER A 109 13.66 -9.96 -4.12
N ARG A 110 13.53 -9.01 -3.19
CA ARG A 110 14.63 -8.19 -2.68
C ARG A 110 15.62 -8.96 -1.82
N MET A 111 15.16 -9.97 -1.08
CA MET A 111 16.02 -10.86 -0.28
C MET A 111 17.14 -11.52 -1.08
N ARG A 112 16.97 -11.70 -2.40
CA ARG A 112 18.00 -12.27 -3.27
C ARG A 112 19.25 -11.39 -3.41
N MET A 113 19.13 -10.09 -3.15
CA MET A 113 20.19 -9.10 -3.31
C MET A 113 20.84 -8.72 -1.98
N VAL A 114 20.42 -9.33 -0.87
CA VAL A 114 20.87 -8.97 0.47
C VAL A 114 22.22 -9.62 0.78
N THR A 115 23.19 -8.78 1.14
CA THR A 115 24.57 -9.17 1.47
C THR A 115 24.91 -9.07 2.96
N GLU A 116 24.11 -8.35 3.74
CA GLU A 116 24.33 -8.05 5.15
C GLU A 116 23.04 -8.24 5.95
N ARG A 117 23.15 -8.45 7.26
CA ARG A 117 22.00 -8.71 8.13
C ARG A 117 21.07 -7.50 8.18
N GLU A 118 21.63 -6.31 8.29
CA GLU A 118 20.93 -5.03 8.39
C GLU A 118 20.06 -4.78 7.15
N HIS A 119 20.60 -5.13 5.98
CA HIS A 119 19.90 -5.02 4.70
C HIS A 119 18.64 -5.90 4.62
N ILE A 120 18.50 -6.96 5.42
CA ILE A 120 17.27 -7.78 5.48
C ILE A 120 16.09 -6.94 5.97
N LEU A 121 16.31 -6.16 7.05
CA LEU A 121 15.29 -5.34 7.69
C LEU A 121 14.97 -4.09 6.87
N GLU A 122 15.99 -3.51 6.22
CA GLU A 122 15.81 -2.41 5.28
C GLU A 122 15.04 -2.84 4.03
N ALA A 123 15.35 -4.02 3.48
CA ALA A 123 14.61 -4.60 2.35
C ALA A 123 13.13 -4.81 2.70
N PHE A 124 12.84 -5.29 3.92
CA PHE A 124 11.48 -5.44 4.43
C PHE A 124 10.76 -4.09 4.55
N SER A 125 11.38 -3.12 5.24
CA SER A 125 10.80 -1.78 5.44
C SER A 125 10.53 -1.07 4.12
N SER A 126 11.47 -1.18 3.17
CA SER A 126 11.32 -0.62 1.84
C SER A 126 10.23 -1.33 1.02
N ALA A 127 10.00 -2.64 1.23
CA ALA A 127 8.91 -3.36 0.57
C ALA A 127 7.54 -2.93 1.10
N VAL A 128 7.42 -2.69 2.42
CA VAL A 128 6.25 -2.08 3.05
C VAL A 128 5.96 -0.71 2.44
N HIS A 129 6.98 0.15 2.31
CA HIS A 129 6.81 1.47 1.71
C HIS A 129 6.39 1.43 0.24
N GLU A 130 6.90 0.49 -0.54
CA GLU A 130 6.50 0.28 -1.93
C GLU A 130 5.03 -0.12 -2.04
N VAL A 131 4.60 -1.09 -1.23
CA VAL A 131 3.20 -1.53 -1.17
C VAL A 131 2.28 -0.35 -0.81
N ILE A 132 2.63 0.42 0.21
CA ILE A 132 1.86 1.61 0.61
C ILE A 132 1.85 2.66 -0.52
N ALA A 133 2.97 2.87 -1.22
CA ALA A 133 3.07 3.83 -2.31
C ALA A 133 2.27 3.42 -3.56
N SER A 134 2.05 2.11 -3.76
CA SER A 134 1.29 1.55 -4.88
C SER A 134 -0.24 1.73 -4.73
N ARG A 135 -0.71 2.13 -3.55
CA ARG A 135 -2.14 2.33 -3.29
C ARG A 135 -2.73 3.38 -4.25
N PRO A 136 -3.94 3.14 -4.78
CA PRO A 136 -4.64 4.16 -5.55
C PRO A 136 -4.87 5.37 -4.65
N ARG A 137 -4.38 6.54 -5.07
CA ARG A 137 -4.59 7.79 -4.33
C ARG A 137 -6.04 8.22 -4.54
N SER A 138 -6.71 8.64 -3.47
CA SER A 138 -7.97 9.36 -3.61
C SER A 138 -7.71 10.61 -4.44
N ASN A 139 -8.54 10.86 -5.46
CA ASN A 139 -8.41 12.04 -6.30
C ASN A 139 -8.41 13.27 -5.41
N THR A 140 -7.31 14.00 -5.41
CA THR A 140 -7.22 15.25 -4.66
C THR A 140 -8.15 16.26 -5.34
N LEU A 141 -8.62 17.29 -4.62
CA LEU A 141 -9.38 18.38 -5.25
C LEU A 141 -8.66 18.95 -6.48
N THR A 142 -7.32 18.97 -6.46
CA THR A 142 -6.49 19.33 -7.61
C THR A 142 -6.65 18.37 -8.79
N ASP A 143 -6.75 17.06 -8.54
CA ASP A 143 -6.96 16.05 -9.58
C ASP A 143 -8.37 16.16 -10.17
N VAL A 144 -9.37 16.43 -9.33
CA VAL A 144 -10.75 16.70 -9.77
C VAL A 144 -10.83 17.98 -10.59
N LEU A 145 -10.17 19.06 -10.15
CA LEU A 145 -10.09 20.33 -10.88
C LEU A 145 -9.32 20.19 -12.20
N LEU A 146 -8.20 19.46 -12.20
CA LEU A 146 -7.45 19.16 -13.42
C LEU A 146 -8.29 18.32 -14.38
N ASN A 147 -9.02 17.31 -13.89
CA ASN A 147 -9.96 16.56 -14.71
C ASN A 147 -11.07 17.45 -15.26
N TYR A 148 -11.62 18.37 -14.45
CA TYR A 148 -12.66 19.30 -14.89
C TYR A 148 -12.15 20.28 -15.96
N ILE A 149 -10.94 20.82 -15.80
CA ILE A 149 -10.30 21.71 -16.79
C ILE A 149 -9.97 20.92 -18.07
N ARG A 150 -9.45 19.71 -17.94
CA ARG A 150 -9.04 18.84 -19.06
C ARG A 150 -10.22 18.26 -19.82
N HIS A 151 -11.31 17.95 -19.12
CA HIS A 151 -12.56 17.45 -19.68
C HIS A 151 -13.61 18.53 -19.81
N ARG A 152 -13.25 19.82 -19.83
CA ARG A 152 -14.19 20.87 -20.21
C ARG A 152 -14.72 20.48 -21.61
N PRO A 153 -15.98 20.05 -21.74
CA PRO A 153 -16.53 19.87 -23.07
C PRO A 153 -16.51 21.27 -23.66
N SER A 154 -15.87 21.42 -24.81
CA SER A 154 -16.03 22.62 -25.60
C SER A 154 -17.54 22.87 -25.70
N LEU A 155 -18.03 23.94 -25.08
CA LEU A 155 -19.40 24.43 -25.24
C LEU A 155 -19.71 24.78 -26.71
N ASN A 156 -18.69 24.71 -27.59
CA ASN A 156 -18.75 24.86 -29.03
C ASN A 156 -18.33 23.59 -29.79
N SER A 157 -18.34 22.40 -29.18
CA SER A 157 -18.18 21.13 -29.90
C SER A 157 -19.49 20.82 -30.63
N VAL A 158 -19.79 21.67 -31.62
CA VAL A 158 -20.73 21.41 -32.69
C VAL A 158 -20.13 20.25 -33.47
N GLY A 159 -20.56 19.03 -33.12
CA GLY A 159 -20.57 17.95 -34.09
C GLY A 159 -21.49 18.40 -35.22
N ASN A 160 -20.89 18.89 -36.30
CA ASN A 160 -21.56 19.09 -37.57
C ASN A 160 -22.03 17.70 -38.02
N ASP A 161 -23.27 17.33 -37.70
CA ASP A 161 -24.10 16.38 -38.44
C ASP A 161 -25.48 16.29 -37.79
N THR A 162 -26.22 17.39 -37.78
CA THR A 162 -27.70 17.39 -37.76
C THR A 162 -28.22 18.81 -37.98
N PRO A 163 -29.00 19.08 -39.04
CA PRO A 163 -29.64 20.37 -39.20
C PRO A 163 -30.72 20.51 -38.12
N ARG A 164 -30.52 21.47 -37.21
CA ARG A 164 -31.56 22.01 -36.32
C ARG A 164 -32.76 22.41 -37.18
N SER A 165 -33.87 21.70 -37.00
CA SER A 165 -35.18 22.12 -37.54
C SER A 165 -35.87 22.96 -36.46
N ASP A 166 -35.94 24.28 -36.68
CA ASP A 166 -36.54 25.29 -35.79
C ASP A 166 -38.09 25.22 -35.72
N THR A 167 -38.69 24.04 -35.77
CA THR A 167 -40.16 23.91 -35.92
C THR A 167 -40.85 23.06 -34.84
N ALA A 168 -40.19 22.73 -33.73
CA ALA A 168 -40.76 21.82 -32.71
C ALA A 168 -41.13 22.47 -31.36
N GLU A 169 -41.05 23.80 -31.21
CA GLU A 169 -41.34 24.46 -29.91
C GLU A 169 -42.74 25.09 -29.79
N LEU A 170 -43.64 24.92 -30.76
CA LEU A 170 -44.98 25.51 -30.69
C LEU A 170 -46.09 24.54 -31.11
N THR A 171 -46.26 23.44 -30.38
CA THR A 171 -47.55 22.73 -30.38
C THR A 171 -47.85 22.08 -29.05
N ALA A 172 -48.90 22.62 -28.42
CA ALA A 172 -49.87 21.91 -27.60
C ALA A 172 -49.48 21.55 -26.16
N ILE A 173 -49.48 22.59 -25.31
CA ILE A 173 -50.31 22.55 -24.11
C ILE A 173 -51.73 22.14 -24.53
N ASN A 174 -52.18 20.94 -24.16
CA ASN A 174 -53.62 20.63 -24.15
C ASN A 174 -53.95 19.71 -22.97
N PRO A 175 -54.60 20.22 -21.91
CA PRO A 175 -55.12 19.41 -20.82
C PRO A 175 -56.56 19.02 -21.14
N ARG A 176 -56.88 17.72 -21.25
CA ARG A 176 -58.27 17.26 -21.25
C ARG A 176 -58.40 15.80 -20.81
N PHE A 177 -58.79 15.62 -19.55
CA PHE A 177 -59.62 14.50 -19.14
C PHE A 177 -60.96 14.55 -19.91
N PRO A 178 -61.56 13.39 -20.18
CA PRO A 178 -62.93 13.20 -19.73
C PRO A 178 -63.16 11.86 -19.03
N LEU A 179 -64.00 11.95 -18.00
CA LEU A 179 -64.77 10.87 -17.39
C LEU A 179 -65.76 10.24 -18.39
N ASP A 180 -66.20 9.05 -17.99
CA ASP A 180 -67.39 8.30 -18.40
C ASP A 180 -67.34 7.61 -19.79
N ASP A 181 -67.45 6.27 -19.81
CA ASP A 181 -68.79 5.66 -19.76
C ASP A 181 -68.76 4.15 -19.44
N PHE A 182 -69.92 3.68 -19.01
CA PHE A 182 -70.26 2.41 -18.38
C PHE A 182 -70.33 1.16 -19.30
N THR A 183 -70.37 -0.01 -18.63
CA THR A 183 -71.06 -1.29 -19.01
C THR A 183 -70.48 -2.24 -20.08
N HIS A 184 -70.09 -3.46 -19.65
CA HIS A 184 -70.78 -4.76 -19.90
C HIS A 184 -69.90 -5.93 -19.36
N ILE A 185 -70.29 -6.62 -18.28
CA ILE A 185 -70.95 -7.96 -18.24
C ILE A 185 -70.23 -9.03 -19.09
N VAL A 186 -69.51 -9.96 -18.43
CA VAL A 186 -69.91 -11.38 -18.20
C VAL A 186 -69.28 -11.85 -16.89
#